data_AF-A0A504L9K4-F1
#
_entry.id   AF-A0A504L9K4-F1
#
_cell.length_a   1.000
_cell.length_b   1.000
_cell.length_c   1.000
_cell.angle_alpha   90.00
_cell.angle_beta   90.00
_cell.angle_gamma   90.00
#
_symmetry.space_group_name_H-M   'P 1'
#
loop_
_entity.id
_entity.type
_entity.pdbx_description
1 polymer ?
#
loop_
_entity_poly.entity_id
_entity_poly.type
_entity_poly.pdbx_seq_one_letter_code
_entity_poly.pdbx_strand_id
1 'polypeptide(L)'
;GAMLASLLKDRRSPLKAALLDQRLIAGLGNIYVSEALWRAGLSPLREAGTIAGSTKKAKQQSEDLAQAIRSVIADAIAAGGSSLRDYVHTDGSLGYFQHSFAVYDREGESCPKPGCRGHIERIVQSGRSTFYCRTCQR
;
A
#
# COMPACT_ATOMS: atom_id res chain seq x y z
N GLY A 1 -2.03 14.00 -0.79
CA GLY A 1 -2.15 14.91 0.33
C GLY A 1 -0.87 15.69 0.50
N ALA A 2 -0.97 16.99 0.80
CA ALA A 2 0.19 17.85 1.05
C ALA A 2 1.08 17.32 2.19
N MET A 3 0.47 16.80 3.27
CA MET A 3 1.22 16.20 4.40
C MET A 3 2.05 14.99 3.98
N LEU A 4 1.49 14.09 3.17
CA LEU A 4 2.22 12.93 2.66
C LEU A 4 3.41 13.36 1.80
N ALA A 5 3.20 14.32 0.90
CA ALA A 5 4.27 14.88 0.08
C ALA A 5 5.38 15.49 0.95
N SER A 6 5.03 16.27 1.99
CA SER A 6 6.06 16.85 2.88
C SER A 6 6.86 15.79 3.64
N LEU A 7 6.21 14.70 4.08
CA LEU A 7 6.89 13.61 4.78
C LEU A 7 7.86 12.84 3.88
N LEU A 8 7.54 12.72 2.58
CA LEU A 8 8.33 11.96 1.62
C LEU A 8 9.36 12.80 0.86
N LYS A 9 9.36 14.12 1.04
CA LYS A 9 10.27 15.04 0.37
C LYS A 9 11.73 14.61 0.57
N ASP A 10 12.50 14.65 -0.52
CA ASP A 10 13.93 14.33 -0.59
C ASP A 10 14.32 12.89 -0.16
N ARG A 11 13.33 12.01 0.08
CA ARG A 11 13.60 10.61 0.45
C ARG A 11 13.95 9.75 -0.76
N ARG A 12 15.13 9.15 -0.69
CA ARG A 12 15.63 8.18 -1.69
C ARG A 12 15.29 6.73 -1.37
N SER A 13 14.76 6.46 -0.17
CA SER A 13 14.30 5.11 0.17
C SER A 13 13.12 4.68 -0.72
N PRO A 14 12.95 3.37 -0.98
CA PRO A 14 11.78 2.87 -1.69
C PRO A 14 10.48 3.35 -1.04
N LEU A 15 9.48 3.67 -1.87
CA LEU A 15 8.21 4.27 -1.44
C LEU A 15 7.52 3.40 -0.39
N LYS A 16 7.47 2.08 -0.58
CA LYS A 16 6.89 1.19 0.41
C LYS A 16 7.64 1.20 1.75
N ALA A 17 8.97 1.21 1.71
CA ALA A 17 9.77 1.27 2.93
C ALA A 17 9.52 2.57 3.71
N ALA A 18 9.42 3.71 3.00
CA ALA A 18 9.10 4.99 3.62
C ALA A 18 7.69 5.01 4.26
N LEU A 19 6.69 4.40 3.61
CA LEU A 19 5.33 4.30 4.15
C LEU A 19 5.21 3.39 5.37
N LEU A 20 6.14 2.44 5.55
CA LEU A 20 6.18 1.54 6.70
C LEU A 20 7.01 2.08 7.88
N ASP A 21 7.76 3.17 7.67
CA ASP A 21 8.53 3.81 8.74
C ASP A 21 7.57 4.48 9.74
N GLN A 22 7.41 3.85 10.90
CA GLN A 22 6.51 4.32 11.95
C GLN A 22 6.92 5.68 12.55
N ARG A 23 8.16 6.13 12.31
CA ARG A 23 8.60 7.49 12.67
C ARG A 23 8.04 8.54 11.71
N LEU A 24 7.62 8.14 10.51
CA LEU A 24 7.03 9.02 9.50
C LEU A 24 5.51 8.96 9.54
N ILE A 25 4.95 7.75 9.51
CA ILE A 25 3.50 7.53 9.48
C ILE A 25 3.18 6.34 10.38
N ALA A 26 2.69 6.63 11.58
CA ALA A 26 2.25 5.60 12.51
C ALA A 26 0.96 4.92 12.02
N GLY A 27 0.84 3.61 12.28
CA GLY A 27 -0.37 2.83 12.02
C GLY A 27 -0.48 2.24 10.61
N LEU A 28 0.44 2.57 9.70
CA LEU A 28 0.51 1.90 8.40
C LEU A 28 1.22 0.54 8.51
N GLY A 29 0.44 -0.52 8.29
CA GLY A 29 0.91 -1.90 8.22
C GLY A 29 1.24 -2.38 6.80
N ASN A 30 1.89 -3.55 6.71
CA ASN A 30 2.36 -4.12 5.45
C ASN A 30 1.24 -4.33 4.42
N ILE A 31 0.09 -4.79 4.90
CA ILE A 31 -1.12 -5.05 4.10
C ILE A 31 -1.61 -3.75 3.49
N TYR A 32 -1.90 -2.76 4.34
CA TYR A 32 -2.48 -1.50 3.89
C TYR A 32 -1.60 -0.78 2.89
N VAL A 33 -0.28 -0.81 3.11
CA VAL A 33 0.67 -0.18 2.19
C VAL A 33 0.72 -0.91 0.83
N SER A 34 0.75 -2.24 0.81
CA SER A 34 0.72 -3.00 -0.45
C SER A 34 -0.56 -2.75 -1.24
N GLU A 35 -1.72 -2.79 -0.58
CA GLU A 35 -3.02 -2.54 -1.19
C GLU A 35 -3.16 -1.09 -1.68
N ALA A 36 -2.75 -0.11 -0.88
CA ALA A 36 -2.84 1.30 -1.24
C ALA A 36 -1.95 1.65 -2.44
N LEU A 37 -0.73 1.10 -2.49
CA LEU A 37 0.17 1.30 -3.63
C LEU A 37 -0.39 0.69 -4.92
N TRP A 38 -1.04 -0.48 -4.84
CA TRP A 38 -1.70 -1.09 -5.99
C TRP A 38 -2.89 -0.26 -6.49
N ARG A 39 -3.74 0.21 -5.56
CA ARG A 39 -4.87 1.09 -5.88
C ARG A 39 -4.39 2.38 -6.56
N ALA A 40 -3.36 3.01 -6.00
CA ALA A 40 -2.75 4.22 -6.55
C ALA A 40 -1.91 3.98 -7.82
N GLY A 41 -1.63 2.72 -8.19
CA GLY A 41 -0.81 2.39 -9.36
C GLY A 41 0.66 2.82 -9.21
N LEU A 42 1.17 2.89 -7.98
CA LEU A 42 2.54 3.32 -7.68
C LEU A 42 3.43 2.13 -7.39
N SER A 43 4.60 2.08 -8.02
CA SER A 43 5.58 1.02 -7.76
C SER A 43 6.05 1.09 -6.30
N PRO A 44 6.13 -0.03 -5.56
CA PRO A 44 6.71 -0.05 -4.22
C PRO A 44 8.24 0.19 -4.22
N LEU A 45 8.88 0.03 -5.38
CA LEU A 45 10.32 0.17 -5.59
C LEU A 45 10.76 1.61 -5.90
N ARG A 46 9.84 2.47 -6.33
CA ARG A 46 10.20 3.84 -6.72
C ARG A 46 10.71 4.64 -5.52
N GLU A 47 11.60 5.59 -5.75
CA GLU A 47 12.04 6.50 -4.69
C GLU A 47 10.87 7.35 -4.18
N ALA A 48 10.70 7.43 -2.86
CA ALA A 48 9.56 8.08 -2.24
C ALA A 48 9.46 9.58 -2.58
N GLY A 49 10.59 10.27 -2.68
CA GLY A 49 10.65 11.69 -3.03
C GLY A 49 10.11 12.01 -4.41
N THR A 50 10.02 11.03 -5.32
CA THR A 50 9.53 11.26 -6.69
C THR A 50 8.04 11.59 -6.76
N ILE A 51 7.25 11.23 -5.76
CA ILE A 51 5.84 11.64 -5.65
C ILE A 51 5.64 12.93 -4.85
N ALA A 52 6.70 13.45 -4.22
CA ALA A 52 6.66 14.65 -3.38
C ALA A 52 7.04 15.95 -4.11
N GLY A 53 7.32 15.88 -5.42
CA GLY A 53 7.75 17.03 -6.21
C GLY A 53 6.66 18.11 -6.43
N SER A 54 7.09 19.27 -6.92
CA SER A 54 6.20 20.41 -7.21
C SER A 54 5.39 20.25 -8.51
N THR A 55 5.70 19.24 -9.33
CA THR A 55 5.02 18.99 -10.60
C THR A 55 3.55 18.62 -10.37
N LYS A 56 2.67 18.97 -11.32
CA LYS A 56 1.25 18.59 -11.28
C LYS A 56 1.08 17.07 -11.09
N LYS A 57 1.91 16.28 -11.78
CA LYS A 57 1.89 14.82 -11.70
C LYS A 57 2.25 14.32 -10.30
N ALA A 58 3.32 14.83 -9.68
CA ALA A 58 3.73 14.41 -8.35
C ALA A 58 2.66 14.77 -7.31
N LYS A 59 2.11 15.99 -7.37
CA LYS A 59 0.99 16.41 -6.52
C LYS A 59 -0.20 15.47 -6.64
N GLN A 60 -0.59 15.10 -7.86
CA GLN A 60 -1.67 14.14 -8.10
C GLN A 60 -1.34 12.75 -7.52
N GLN A 61 -0.14 12.21 -7.79
CA GLN A 61 0.29 10.91 -7.25
C GLN A 61 0.26 10.87 -5.72
N SER A 62 0.71 11.94 -5.06
CA SER A 62 0.61 12.07 -3.61
C SER A 62 -0.83 12.15 -3.12
N GLU A 63 -1.74 12.77 -3.88
CA GLU A 63 -3.18 12.82 -3.57
C GLU A 63 -3.84 11.45 -3.71
N ASP A 64 -3.65 10.81 -4.86
CA ASP A 64 -4.18 9.48 -5.15
C ASP A 64 -3.71 8.46 -4.12
N LEU A 65 -2.44 8.51 -3.73
CA LEU A 65 -1.91 7.62 -2.69
C LEU A 65 -2.54 7.89 -1.31
N ALA A 66 -2.67 9.17 -0.93
CA ALA A 66 -3.30 9.51 0.35
C ALA A 66 -4.77 9.08 0.38
N GLN A 67 -5.50 9.22 -0.73
CA GLN A 67 -6.86 8.73 -0.87
C GLN A 67 -6.92 7.20 -0.81
N ALA A 68 -6.04 6.51 -1.55
CA ALA A 68 -5.96 5.06 -1.55
C ALA A 68 -5.68 4.49 -0.15
N ILE A 69 -4.76 5.10 0.60
CA ILE A 69 -4.49 4.72 2.00
C ILE A 69 -5.75 4.84 2.85
N ARG A 70 -6.45 5.98 2.80
CA ARG A 70 -7.69 6.19 3.55
C ARG A 70 -8.76 5.18 3.17
N SER A 71 -8.96 4.91 1.88
CA SER A 71 -9.95 3.95 1.39
C SER A 71 -9.62 2.53 1.85
N VAL A 72 -8.36 2.10 1.79
CA VAL A 72 -7.96 0.76 2.25
C VAL A 72 -8.21 0.59 3.74
N ILE A 73 -7.90 1.61 4.54
CA ILE A 73 -8.16 1.59 5.99
C ILE A 73 -9.67 1.59 6.26
N ALA A 74 -10.46 2.39 5.54
CA ALA A 74 -11.90 2.41 5.68
C ALA A 74 -12.53 1.05 5.35
N ASP A 75 -12.09 0.41 4.25
CA ASP A 75 -12.54 -0.94 3.88
C ASP A 75 -12.15 -1.97 4.95
N ALA A 76 -10.94 -1.85 5.51
CA ALA A 76 -10.50 -2.71 6.60
C ALA A 76 -11.37 -2.54 7.84
N ILE A 77 -11.69 -1.31 8.25
CA ILE A 77 -12.57 -1.03 9.39
C ILE A 77 -13.97 -1.58 9.12
N ALA A 78 -14.53 -1.34 7.92
CA ALA A 78 -15.85 -1.82 7.54
C ALA A 78 -15.95 -3.35 7.55
N ALA A 79 -14.86 -4.05 7.21
CA ALA A 79 -14.77 -5.50 7.23
C ALA A 79 -14.42 -6.09 8.62
N GLY A 80 -14.48 -5.29 9.69
CA GLY A 80 -14.21 -5.73 11.07
C GLY A 80 -12.73 -5.70 11.46
N GLY A 81 -11.89 -4.97 10.72
CA GLY A 81 -10.45 -4.89 10.92
C GLY A 81 -9.66 -5.95 10.15
N SER A 82 -8.33 -5.79 10.09
CA SER A 82 -7.42 -6.84 9.60
C SER A 82 -6.83 -7.60 10.79
N SER A 83 -7.53 -8.62 11.27
CA SER A 83 -7.00 -9.54 12.29
C SER A 83 -5.92 -10.41 11.66
N LEU A 84 -4.73 -9.87 11.38
CA LEU A 84 -3.59 -10.64 10.89
C LEU A 84 -2.72 -11.03 12.10
N ARG A 85 -2.98 -12.25 12.55
CA ARG A 85 -2.28 -13.11 13.53
C ARG A 85 -2.16 -12.65 14.99
N ASP A 86 -2.09 -11.36 15.32
CA ASP A 86 -1.87 -10.93 16.72
C ASP A 86 -3.02 -10.12 17.34
N TYR A 87 -4.10 -9.87 16.59
CA TYR A 87 -5.29 -9.19 17.10
C TYR A 87 -6.54 -9.99 16.74
N VAL A 88 -6.72 -11.08 17.49
CA VAL A 88 -8.01 -11.77 17.56
C VAL A 88 -8.97 -10.79 18.25
N HIS A 89 -10.13 -10.53 17.66
CA HIS A 89 -11.19 -9.81 18.38
C HIS A 89 -11.46 -10.51 19.70
N THR A 90 -11.91 -9.80 20.72
CA THR A 90 -12.25 -10.40 22.02
C THR A 90 -13.31 -11.51 21.93
N ASP A 91 -13.97 -11.66 20.78
CA ASP A 91 -14.97 -12.69 20.46
C ASP A 91 -14.48 -13.86 19.60
N GLY A 92 -13.20 -13.88 19.17
CA GLY A 92 -12.64 -14.96 18.37
C GLY A 92 -12.91 -14.91 16.86
N SER A 93 -13.58 -13.88 16.34
CA SER A 93 -13.87 -13.76 14.91
C SER A 93 -12.65 -13.28 14.11
N LEU A 94 -12.36 -13.95 12.99
CA LEU A 94 -11.38 -13.51 11.99
C LEU A 94 -12.00 -12.35 11.20
N GLY A 95 -11.38 -11.16 11.25
CA GLY A 95 -11.81 -10.03 10.42
C GLY A 95 -11.93 -10.42 8.94
N TYR A 96 -13.09 -10.14 8.34
CA TYR A 96 -13.46 -10.54 6.97
C TYR A 96 -12.56 -9.90 5.88
N PHE A 97 -11.74 -8.92 6.24
CA PHE A 97 -10.88 -8.19 5.32
C PHE A 97 -9.88 -9.09 4.58
N GLN A 98 -9.49 -10.23 5.16
CA GLN A 98 -8.53 -11.15 4.54
C GLN A 98 -9.00 -11.73 3.20
N HIS A 99 -10.31 -11.85 2.99
CA HIS A 99 -10.88 -12.43 1.75
C HIS A 99 -10.98 -11.43 0.58
N SER A 100 -10.56 -10.17 0.78
CA SER A 100 -10.75 -9.08 -0.22
C SER A 100 -9.45 -8.41 -0.68
N PHE A 101 -8.27 -8.99 -0.40
CA PHE A 101 -7.00 -8.40 -0.84
C PHE A 101 -6.84 -8.43 -2.35
N ALA A 102 -6.40 -7.32 -2.94
CA ALA A 102 -6.10 -7.26 -4.35
C ALA A 102 -4.71 -7.82 -4.66
N VAL A 103 -3.74 -7.63 -3.76
CA VAL A 103 -2.35 -8.05 -3.98
C VAL A 103 -1.72 -8.76 -2.79
N TYR A 104 -2.10 -8.42 -1.55
CA TYR A 104 -1.44 -8.98 -0.37
C TYR A 104 -1.64 -10.50 -0.27
N ASP A 105 -0.54 -11.24 -0.15
CA ASP A 105 -0.51 -12.71 -0.08
C ASP A 105 -1.07 -13.42 -1.32
N ARG A 106 -1.05 -12.75 -2.47
CA ARG A 106 -1.54 -13.27 -3.75
C ARG A 106 -0.43 -13.52 -4.78
N GLU A 107 0.78 -13.81 -4.32
CA GLU A 107 1.94 -14.08 -5.20
C GLU A 107 1.61 -15.13 -6.26
N GLY A 108 1.90 -14.81 -7.53
CA GLY A 108 1.63 -15.69 -8.67
C GLY A 108 0.21 -15.58 -9.24
N GLU A 109 -0.74 -14.97 -8.53
CA GLU A 109 -2.10 -14.79 -9.04
C GLU A 109 -2.18 -13.68 -10.09
N SER A 110 -3.19 -13.77 -10.96
CA SER A 110 -3.51 -12.72 -11.93
C SER A 110 -3.89 -11.41 -11.21
N CYS A 111 -3.34 -10.29 -11.68
CA CYS A 111 -3.67 -8.98 -11.14
C CYS A 111 -5.16 -8.66 -11.37
N PRO A 112 -5.94 -8.34 -10.31
CA PRO A 112 -7.39 -8.13 -10.43
C PRO A 112 -7.75 -6.77 -11.05
N LYS A 113 -6.76 -5.95 -11.46
CA LYS A 113 -7.00 -4.62 -12.00
C LYS A 113 -7.62 -4.75 -13.41
N PRO A 114 -8.76 -4.10 -13.71
CA PRO A 114 -9.38 -4.20 -15.03
C PRO A 114 -8.41 -3.86 -16.15
N GLY A 115 -8.32 -4.74 -17.15
CA GLY A 115 -7.42 -4.60 -18.30
C GLY A 115 -5.93 -4.89 -18.02
N CYS A 116 -5.54 -5.22 -16.79
CA CYS A 116 -4.19 -5.67 -16.48
C CYS A 116 -4.03 -7.15 -16.84
N ARG A 117 -2.93 -7.49 -17.52
CA ARG A 117 -2.56 -8.88 -17.87
C ARG A 117 -1.35 -9.39 -17.10
N GLY A 118 -0.93 -8.64 -16.07
CA GLY A 118 0.18 -9.02 -15.21
C GLY A 118 -0.25 -9.97 -14.09
N HIS A 119 0.74 -10.52 -13.39
CA HIS A 119 0.57 -11.27 -12.16
C HIS A 119 1.07 -10.44 -10.96
N ILE A 120 0.71 -10.87 -9.76
CA ILE A 120 1.24 -10.34 -8.52
C ILE A 120 2.61 -10.97 -8.26
N GLU A 121 3.60 -10.11 -8.04
CA GLU A 121 4.96 -10.49 -7.68
C GLU A 121 5.18 -10.26 -6.19
N ARG A 122 6.05 -11.06 -5.58
CA ARG A 122 6.55 -10.82 -4.23
C ARG A 122 8.03 -10.49 -4.24
N ILE A 123 8.39 -9.44 -3.51
CA ILE A 123 9.78 -9.10 -3.19
C ILE A 123 9.93 -8.93 -1.67
N VAL A 124 11.16 -8.83 -1.19
CA VAL A 124 11.44 -8.47 0.21
C VAL A 124 12.03 -7.07 0.25
N GLN A 125 11.46 -6.18 1.06
CA GLN A 125 11.96 -4.83 1.31
C GLN A 125 12.07 -4.62 2.81
N SER A 126 13.27 -4.29 3.30
CA SER A 126 13.52 -4.03 4.73
C SER A 126 13.01 -5.16 5.65
N GLY A 127 13.23 -6.41 5.25
CA GLY A 127 12.81 -7.60 6.01
C GLY A 127 11.30 -7.91 5.97
N ARG A 128 10.52 -7.20 5.15
CA ARG A 128 9.06 -7.41 5.02
C ARG A 128 8.68 -7.78 3.58
N SER A 129 7.74 -8.70 3.43
CA SER A 129 7.19 -9.09 2.13
C SER A 129 6.45 -7.93 1.46
N THR A 130 6.66 -7.78 0.17
CA THR A 130 5.96 -6.82 -0.68
C THR A 130 5.32 -7.49 -1.85
N PHE A 131 4.00 -7.34 -1.92
CA PHE A 131 3.18 -7.81 -3.02
C PHE A 131 2.75 -6.62 -3.88
N TYR A 132 2.90 -6.75 -5.19
CA TYR A 132 2.60 -5.70 -6.17
C TYR A 132 2.49 -6.29 -7.58
N CYS A 133 1.89 -5.57 -8.52
CA CYS A 133 1.88 -5.94 -9.93
C CYS A 133 2.77 -4.98 -10.73
N ARG A 134 3.89 -5.48 -11.28
CA ARG A 134 4.85 -4.69 -12.07
C ARG A 134 4.24 -4.09 -13.34
N THR A 135 3.18 -4.68 -13.87
CA THR A 135 2.50 -4.18 -15.07
C THR A 135 1.72 -2.89 -14.81
N CYS A 136 0.95 -2.83 -13.71
CA CYS A 136 0.05 -1.71 -13.44
C CYS A 136 0.58 -0.71 -12.41
N GLN A 137 1.73 -0.97 -11.78
CA GLN A 137 2.35 -0.08 -10.80
C GLN A 137 3.67 0.49 -11.33
N ARG A 138 3.78 1.83 -11.40
CA ARG A 138 4.93 2.55 -11.98
C ARG A 138 5.51 3.64 -11.06
#